data_AF-A0A2N9VPB2-F1
#
_entry.id   AF-A0A2N9VPB2-F1
#
_cell.length_a   1.000
_cell.length_b   1.000
_cell.length_c   1.000
_cell.angle_alpha   90.00
_cell.angle_beta   90.00
_cell.angle_gamma   90.00
#
_symmetry.space_group_name_H-M   'P 1'
#
loop_
_entity.id
_entity.type
_entity.pdbx_description
1 polymer ?
#
loop_
_entity_poly.entity_id
_entity_poly.type
_entity_poly.pdbx_seq_one_letter_code
_entity_poly.pdbx_strand_id
1 'polypeptide(L)'
;MVTEPVIVAIIGGGFSGTAIAYHLAAQTRHSDIEIVVIEPRERLGDGLAYSSKDPAHRINVPAAKMTMVSAEPDHFTRWLATDAISAGDVLARTTKGDEFPQRSVFGRYVHNHVEPFLHTDSIRHERATALSITPGCERYSIVLTDDKNVDADIVVVATTHPLPSVPRAFLPLIGGPRFIADPYAGDALQEIEQDHAVLVVGTGLTAADVIASLDKNGHRGAIVALSRHGYRSRGHATQAAEPFGSFGG
;
A
#
# COMPACT_ATOMS: atom_id res chain seq x y z
N MET A 1 -34.12 -16.04 19.77
CA MET A 1 -33.55 -14.69 19.80
C MET A 1 -32.53 -14.65 18.67
N VAL A 2 -32.76 -13.84 17.64
CA VAL A 2 -31.76 -13.64 16.58
C VAL A 2 -30.75 -12.69 17.18
N THR A 3 -29.54 -13.17 17.47
CA THR A 3 -28.41 -12.30 17.85
C THR A 3 -28.07 -11.42 16.67
N GLU A 4 -27.96 -10.11 16.91
CA GLU A 4 -27.45 -9.18 15.89
C GLU A 4 -26.02 -9.58 15.52
N PRO A 5 -25.62 -9.39 14.25
CA PRO A 5 -24.26 -9.69 13.82
C PRO A 5 -23.27 -8.79 14.56
N VAL A 6 -22.08 -9.32 14.84
CA VAL A 6 -20.97 -8.53 15.39
C VAL A 6 -20.48 -7.57 14.30
N ILE A 7 -20.40 -6.28 14.59
CA ILE A 7 -19.93 -5.27 13.64
C ILE A 7 -18.42 -5.06 13.82
N VAL A 8 -17.65 -5.34 12.77
CA VAL A 8 -16.21 -5.11 12.71
C VAL A 8 -15.91 -3.98 11.74
N ALA A 9 -15.47 -2.84 12.28
CA ALA A 9 -15.00 -1.71 11.49
C ALA A 9 -13.47 -1.76 11.33
N ILE A 10 -13.00 -1.70 10.09
CA ILE A 10 -11.60 -1.73 9.70
C ILE A 10 -11.26 -0.35 9.12
N ILE A 11 -10.39 0.38 9.80
CA ILE A 11 -9.95 1.72 9.38
C ILE A 11 -8.67 1.59 8.56
N GLY A 12 -8.77 1.90 7.28
CA GLY A 12 -7.69 1.75 6.29
C GLY A 12 -7.92 0.54 5.39
N GLY A 13 -8.04 0.79 4.08
CA GLY A 13 -8.28 -0.20 3.04
C GLY A 13 -7.05 -0.48 2.18
N GLY A 14 -5.86 -0.31 2.74
CA GLY A 14 -4.64 -0.85 2.15
C GLY A 14 -4.50 -2.36 2.41
N PHE A 15 -3.36 -2.94 2.04
CA PHE A 15 -3.10 -4.38 2.16
C PHE A 15 -3.57 -5.01 3.48
N SER A 16 -3.14 -4.48 4.63
CA SER A 16 -3.46 -5.09 5.92
C SER A 16 -4.96 -5.12 6.22
N GLY A 17 -5.66 -3.99 6.03
CA GLY A 17 -7.10 -3.91 6.31
C GLY A 17 -7.91 -4.74 5.33
N THR A 18 -7.54 -4.72 4.04
CA THR A 18 -8.22 -5.54 3.02
C THR A 18 -7.96 -7.03 3.23
N ALA A 19 -6.76 -7.44 3.63
CA ALA A 19 -6.46 -8.84 3.95
C ALA A 19 -7.29 -9.32 5.15
N ILE A 20 -7.42 -8.50 6.20
CA ILE A 20 -8.28 -8.81 7.36
C ILE A 20 -9.74 -8.96 6.90
N ALA A 21 -10.25 -8.02 6.12
CA ALA A 21 -11.62 -8.07 5.61
C ALA A 21 -11.86 -9.33 4.75
N TYR A 22 -10.91 -9.68 3.87
CA TYR A 22 -10.94 -10.91 3.07
C TYR A 22 -11.00 -12.16 3.95
N HIS A 23 -10.12 -12.29 4.93
CA HIS A 23 -10.08 -13.47 5.81
C HIS A 23 -11.34 -13.60 6.67
N LEU A 24 -11.86 -12.48 7.19
CA LEU A 24 -13.13 -12.47 7.91
C LEU A 24 -14.27 -12.92 7.00
N ALA A 25 -14.44 -12.31 5.82
CA ALA A 25 -15.53 -12.63 4.89
C ALA A 25 -15.45 -14.08 4.37
N ALA A 26 -14.24 -14.62 4.17
CA ALA A 26 -14.04 -16.00 3.72
C ALA A 26 -14.36 -17.05 4.78
N GLN A 27 -14.32 -16.71 6.07
CA GLN A 27 -14.44 -17.66 7.19
C GLN A 27 -15.75 -17.52 7.98
N THR A 28 -16.59 -16.55 7.64
CA THR A 28 -17.79 -16.21 8.39
C THR A 28 -18.99 -16.04 7.47
N ARG A 29 -20.18 -15.94 8.07
CA ARG A 29 -21.42 -15.61 7.36
C ARG A 29 -21.83 -14.20 7.71
N HIS A 30 -22.45 -13.50 6.76
CA HIS A 30 -23.01 -12.17 6.98
C HIS A 30 -24.05 -12.12 8.12
N SER A 31 -24.71 -13.24 8.45
CA SER A 31 -25.61 -13.31 9.61
C SER A 31 -24.90 -13.20 10.95
N ASP A 32 -23.60 -13.48 10.99
CA ASP A 32 -22.81 -13.59 12.22
C ASP A 32 -21.92 -12.35 12.40
N ILE A 33 -21.48 -11.74 11.29
CA ILE A 33 -20.60 -10.58 11.27
C ILE A 33 -20.96 -9.60 10.15
N GLU A 34 -20.92 -8.32 10.47
CA GLU A 34 -20.96 -7.21 9.52
C GLU A 34 -19.57 -6.61 9.40
N ILE A 35 -18.99 -6.58 8.20
CA ILE A 35 -17.63 -6.10 7.97
C ILE A 35 -17.69 -4.74 7.26
N VAL A 36 -17.10 -3.71 7.87
CA VAL A 36 -17.09 -2.35 7.35
C VAL A 36 -15.65 -1.91 7.14
N VAL A 37 -15.23 -1.70 5.90
CA VAL A 37 -13.91 -1.14 5.59
C VAL A 37 -14.06 0.34 5.29
N ILE A 38 -13.48 1.18 6.13
CA ILE A 38 -13.46 2.63 6.00
C ILE A 38 -12.17 3.03 5.28
N GLU A 39 -12.29 3.41 4.01
CA GLU A 39 -11.16 3.79 3.16
C GLU A 39 -11.61 4.84 2.13
N PRO A 40 -11.01 6.04 2.11
CA PRO A 40 -11.43 7.11 1.21
C PRO A 40 -11.13 6.82 -0.27
N ARG A 41 -10.16 5.97 -0.59
CA ARG A 41 -9.85 5.61 -1.98
C ARG A 41 -10.97 4.76 -2.58
N GLU A 42 -11.09 4.85 -3.91
CA GLU A 42 -12.09 4.11 -4.67
C GLU A 42 -11.92 2.58 -4.57
N ARG A 43 -10.68 2.10 -4.45
CA ARG A 43 -10.36 0.67 -4.43
C ARG A 43 -9.69 0.27 -3.12
N LEU A 44 -10.15 -0.85 -2.59
CA LEU A 44 -9.48 -1.57 -1.51
C LEU A 44 -8.29 -2.38 -2.04
N GLY A 45 -7.28 -2.55 -1.20
CA GLY A 45 -6.11 -3.41 -1.43
C GLY A 45 -4.82 -2.67 -1.74
N ASP A 46 -4.93 -1.53 -2.45
CA ASP A 46 -3.75 -0.79 -2.91
C ASP A 46 -3.03 -0.10 -1.73
N GLY A 47 -3.77 0.68 -0.94
CA GLY A 47 -3.20 1.55 0.10
C GLY A 47 -2.10 2.47 -0.44
N LEU A 48 -1.30 3.07 0.44
CA LEU A 48 -0.18 3.93 0.00
C LEU A 48 0.92 3.15 -0.72
N ALA A 49 1.16 1.89 -0.30
CA ALA A 49 2.27 1.10 -0.79
C ALA A 49 2.07 0.66 -2.25
N TYR A 50 0.84 0.32 -2.64
CA TYR A 50 0.56 -0.30 -3.93
C TYR A 50 -0.30 0.57 -4.87
N SER A 51 -0.70 1.77 -4.45
CA SER A 51 -1.47 2.70 -5.30
C SER A 51 -0.66 3.44 -6.37
N SER A 52 0.66 3.22 -6.45
CA SER A 52 1.47 3.96 -7.40
C SER A 52 1.15 3.56 -8.85
N LYS A 53 0.96 4.58 -9.70
CA LYS A 53 0.67 4.40 -11.13
C LYS A 53 1.93 4.41 -12.00
N ASP A 54 3.10 4.68 -11.43
CA ASP A 54 4.34 4.67 -12.20
C ASP A 54 4.81 3.23 -12.46
N PRO A 55 4.92 2.79 -13.74
CA PRO A 55 5.39 1.44 -14.06
C PRO A 55 6.85 1.16 -13.68
N ALA A 56 7.64 2.19 -13.35
CA ALA A 56 8.97 2.04 -12.79
C ALA A 56 8.95 1.59 -11.32
N HIS A 57 7.84 1.79 -10.61
CA HIS A 57 7.73 1.43 -9.19
C HIS A 57 7.40 -0.04 -9.02
N ARG A 58 8.37 -0.78 -8.51
CA ARG A 58 8.35 -2.24 -8.39
C ARG A 58 8.17 -2.65 -6.94
N ILE A 59 7.62 -3.83 -6.72
CA ILE A 59 7.68 -4.44 -5.39
C ILE A 59 9.15 -4.65 -5.01
N ASN A 60 9.47 -4.48 -3.73
CA ASN A 60 10.83 -4.56 -3.22
C ASN A 60 11.17 -5.94 -2.64
N VAL A 61 10.31 -6.93 -2.83
CA VAL A 61 10.47 -8.32 -2.42
C VAL A 61 10.08 -9.18 -3.61
N PRO A 62 10.78 -10.30 -3.90
CA PRO A 62 10.37 -11.19 -4.99
C PRO A 62 8.92 -11.65 -4.84
N ALA A 63 8.19 -11.74 -5.95
CA ALA A 63 6.78 -12.17 -5.97
C ALA A 63 6.57 -13.51 -5.24
N ALA A 64 7.52 -14.45 -5.38
CA ALA A 64 7.50 -15.75 -4.71
C ALA A 64 7.57 -15.70 -3.18
N LYS A 65 7.83 -14.53 -2.58
CA LYS A 65 7.85 -14.32 -1.13
C LYS A 65 6.69 -13.46 -0.63
N MET A 66 5.76 -13.09 -1.49
CA MET A 66 4.59 -12.29 -1.13
C MET A 66 3.33 -13.12 -1.25
N THR A 67 2.47 -13.05 -0.23
CA THR A 67 1.16 -13.70 -0.24
C THR A 67 0.19 -12.91 0.65
N MET A 68 -1.10 -12.92 0.29
CA MET A 68 -2.18 -12.47 1.16
C MET A 68 -2.74 -13.60 2.03
N VAL A 69 -2.44 -14.86 1.67
CA VAL A 69 -2.92 -16.07 2.34
C VAL A 69 -1.72 -16.83 2.85
N SER A 70 -1.37 -16.68 4.13
CA SER A 70 -0.14 -17.24 4.71
C SER A 70 -0.05 -18.77 4.61
N ALA A 71 -1.19 -19.47 4.54
CA ALA A 71 -1.25 -20.91 4.32
C ALA A 71 -0.93 -21.32 2.86
N GLU A 72 -0.92 -20.36 1.93
CA GLU A 72 -0.66 -20.56 0.51
C GLU A 72 0.48 -19.63 0.05
N PRO A 73 1.76 -20.02 0.24
CA PRO A 73 2.91 -19.17 -0.08
C PRO A 73 3.00 -18.78 -1.56
N ASP A 74 2.44 -19.60 -2.46
CA ASP A 74 2.44 -19.40 -3.91
C ASP A 74 1.22 -18.63 -4.42
N HIS A 75 0.31 -18.20 -3.55
CA HIS A 75 -0.98 -17.64 -3.92
C HIS A 75 -0.86 -16.39 -4.81
N PHE A 76 0.11 -15.52 -4.56
CA PHE A 76 0.36 -14.37 -5.43
C PHE A 76 0.94 -14.82 -6.79
N THR A 77 1.93 -15.72 -6.80
CA THR A 77 2.55 -16.19 -8.04
C THR A 77 1.60 -16.98 -8.94
N ARG A 78 0.69 -17.78 -8.36
CA ARG A 78 -0.38 -18.46 -9.12
C ARG A 78 -1.33 -17.45 -9.75
N TRP A 79 -1.76 -16.44 -9.00
CA TRP A 79 -2.59 -15.37 -9.55
C TRP A 79 -1.86 -14.61 -10.66
N LEU A 80 -0.60 -14.26 -10.44
CA LEU A 80 0.23 -13.50 -11.39
C LEU A 80 0.40 -14.25 -12.72
N ALA A 81 0.55 -15.58 -12.67
CA ALA A 81 0.63 -16.42 -13.86
C ALA A 81 -0.66 -16.38 -14.73
N THR A 82 -1.80 -16.00 -14.14
CA THR A 82 -3.08 -15.86 -14.85
C THR A 82 -3.37 -14.41 -15.28
N ASP A 83 -2.58 -13.44 -14.83
CA ASP A 83 -2.80 -12.03 -15.11
C ASP A 83 -2.20 -11.62 -16.46
N ALA A 84 -3.03 -11.73 -17.51
CA ALA A 84 -2.64 -11.41 -18.88
C ALA A 84 -2.09 -9.98 -19.05
N ILE A 85 -2.53 -9.04 -18.20
CA ILE A 85 -2.07 -7.64 -18.21
C ILE A 85 -0.58 -7.56 -17.85
N SER A 86 -0.12 -8.37 -16.88
CA SER A 86 1.28 -8.36 -16.44
C SER A 86 2.18 -9.30 -17.24
N ALA A 87 1.62 -10.21 -18.03
CA ALA A 87 2.38 -11.19 -18.80
C ALA A 87 3.38 -10.54 -19.80
N GLY A 88 3.09 -9.33 -20.28
CA GLY A 88 3.95 -8.58 -21.21
C GLY A 88 5.08 -7.78 -20.55
N ASP A 89 5.17 -7.75 -19.21
CA ASP A 89 6.14 -6.92 -18.50
C ASP A 89 7.52 -7.59 -18.42
N VAL A 90 8.32 -7.41 -19.48
CA VAL A 90 9.67 -7.96 -19.59
C VAL A 90 10.63 -7.42 -18.52
N LEU A 91 10.36 -6.25 -17.96
CA LEU A 91 11.18 -5.62 -16.91
C LEU A 91 10.89 -6.20 -15.52
N ALA A 92 9.83 -6.99 -15.37
CA ALA A 92 9.50 -7.64 -14.11
C ALA A 92 10.48 -8.77 -13.76
N ARG A 93 11.18 -9.36 -14.73
CA ARG A 93 12.05 -10.52 -14.51
C ARG A 93 13.52 -10.12 -14.48
N THR A 94 14.22 -10.53 -13.44
CA THR A 94 15.69 -10.41 -13.39
C THR A 94 16.35 -11.51 -14.22
N THR A 95 17.65 -11.36 -14.51
CA THR A 95 18.46 -12.40 -15.17
C THR A 95 18.54 -13.71 -14.40
N LYS A 96 18.23 -13.70 -13.09
CA LYS A 96 18.18 -14.89 -12.24
C LYS A 96 16.80 -15.56 -12.21
N GLY A 97 15.81 -14.98 -12.86
CA GLY A 97 14.43 -15.48 -12.88
C GLY A 97 13.53 -14.95 -11.76
N ASP A 98 14.05 -14.16 -10.82
CA ASP A 98 13.21 -13.51 -9.80
C ASP A 98 12.25 -12.50 -10.44
N GLU A 99 10.98 -12.53 -10.02
CA GLU A 99 9.92 -11.62 -10.49
C GLU A 99 9.67 -10.48 -9.49
N PHE A 100 9.77 -9.25 -9.98
CA PHE A 100 9.43 -8.00 -9.30
C PHE A 100 8.41 -7.24 -10.17
N PRO A 101 7.12 -7.63 -10.17
CA PRO A 101 6.08 -6.88 -10.86
C PRO A 101 5.93 -5.46 -10.30
N GLN A 102 5.21 -4.61 -11.03
CA GLN A 102 4.89 -3.26 -10.58
C GLN A 102 4.08 -3.32 -9.28
N ARG A 103 4.20 -2.31 -8.42
CA ARG A 103 3.45 -2.27 -7.15
C ARG A 103 1.94 -2.33 -7.37
N SER A 104 1.45 -1.67 -8.41
CA SER A 104 0.04 -1.70 -8.83
C SER A 104 -0.48 -3.10 -9.17
N VAL A 105 0.40 -4.02 -9.61
CA VAL A 105 0.02 -5.42 -9.88
C VAL A 105 -0.28 -6.15 -8.58
N PHE A 106 0.53 -5.92 -7.54
CA PHE A 106 0.24 -6.50 -6.22
C PHE A 106 -1.02 -5.89 -5.59
N GLY A 107 -1.24 -4.59 -5.75
CA GLY A 107 -2.50 -3.94 -5.34
C GLY A 107 -3.73 -4.53 -6.03
N ARG A 108 -3.66 -4.71 -7.36
CA ARG A 108 -4.70 -5.39 -8.15
C ARG A 108 -4.93 -6.82 -7.70
N TYR A 109 -3.87 -7.58 -7.41
CA TYR A 109 -3.97 -8.91 -6.82
C TYR A 109 -4.82 -8.90 -5.57
N VAL A 110 -4.55 -8.01 -4.61
CA VAL A 110 -5.31 -7.90 -3.36
C VAL A 110 -6.76 -7.52 -3.64
N HIS A 111 -6.99 -6.54 -4.51
CA HIS A 111 -8.32 -6.09 -4.88
C HIS A 111 -9.18 -7.21 -5.50
N ASN A 112 -8.63 -7.97 -6.45
CA ASN A 112 -9.36 -9.03 -7.15
C ASN A 112 -9.86 -10.13 -6.20
N HIS A 113 -9.22 -10.30 -5.03
CA HIS A 113 -9.68 -11.28 -4.04
C HIS A 113 -10.76 -10.74 -3.11
N VAL A 114 -10.82 -9.42 -2.89
CA VAL A 114 -11.87 -8.80 -2.07
C VAL A 114 -13.10 -8.40 -2.89
N GLU A 115 -12.95 -8.14 -4.18
CA GLU A 115 -14.00 -7.69 -5.10
C GLU A 115 -15.28 -8.56 -5.08
N PRO A 116 -15.22 -9.91 -5.07
CA PRO A 116 -16.43 -10.74 -4.96
C PRO A 116 -17.22 -10.50 -3.67
N PHE A 117 -16.54 -10.19 -2.56
CA PHE A 117 -17.18 -9.89 -1.28
C PHE A 117 -17.79 -8.50 -1.24
N LEU A 118 -17.26 -7.55 -2.03
CA LEU A 118 -17.88 -6.24 -2.24
C LEU A 118 -19.17 -6.37 -3.06
N HIS A 119 -19.18 -7.21 -4.10
CA HIS A 119 -20.35 -7.43 -4.95
C HIS A 119 -21.51 -8.16 -4.25
N THR A 120 -21.20 -8.95 -3.22
CA THR A 120 -22.19 -9.70 -2.43
C THR A 120 -22.58 -8.97 -1.15
N ASP A 121 -22.10 -7.73 -0.95
CA ASP A 121 -22.26 -6.93 0.27
C ASP A 121 -21.75 -7.64 1.55
N SER A 122 -20.94 -8.70 1.41
CA SER A 122 -20.25 -9.35 2.54
C SER A 122 -19.24 -8.43 3.21
N ILE A 123 -18.74 -7.44 2.46
CA ILE A 123 -17.89 -6.35 2.96
C ILE A 123 -18.51 -5.04 2.49
N ARG A 124 -18.87 -4.16 3.43
CA ARG A 124 -19.25 -2.78 3.13
C ARG A 124 -18.00 -1.92 3.01
N HIS A 125 -17.78 -1.32 1.83
CA HIS A 125 -16.75 -0.30 1.65
C HIS A 125 -17.33 1.10 1.88
N GLU A 126 -17.04 1.68 3.04
CA GLU A 126 -17.39 3.06 3.36
C GLU A 126 -16.28 3.99 2.82
N ARG A 127 -16.59 4.70 1.74
CA ARG A 127 -15.68 5.64 1.07
C ARG A 127 -15.58 6.97 1.81
N ALA A 128 -14.96 6.94 2.98
CA ALA A 128 -14.79 8.08 3.87
C ALA A 128 -13.46 8.00 4.64
N THR A 129 -13.04 9.11 5.24
CA THR A 129 -11.91 9.13 6.17
C THR A 129 -12.42 9.07 7.61
N ALA A 130 -11.91 8.14 8.42
CA ALA A 130 -12.15 8.15 9.86
C ALA A 130 -11.39 9.30 10.53
N LEU A 131 -12.10 10.14 11.29
CA LEU A 131 -11.56 11.32 11.97
C LEU A 131 -11.26 11.06 13.44
N SER A 132 -12.12 10.28 14.12
CA SER A 132 -11.94 9.91 15.51
C SER A 132 -12.65 8.60 15.84
N ILE A 133 -12.20 7.97 16.92
CA ILE A 133 -12.81 6.77 17.49
C ILE A 133 -13.05 7.08 18.96
N THR A 134 -14.29 6.93 19.42
CA THR A 134 -14.66 7.14 20.82
C THR A 134 -15.28 5.86 21.38
N PRO A 135 -14.80 5.32 22.50
CA PRO A 135 -15.48 4.19 23.14
C PRO A 135 -16.82 4.65 23.72
N GLY A 136 -17.89 3.97 23.36
CA GLY A 136 -19.22 4.11 23.96
C GLY A 136 -19.46 3.05 25.05
N CYS A 137 -20.70 2.97 25.55
CA CYS A 137 -21.08 1.99 26.58
C CYS A 137 -21.09 0.55 26.04
N GLU A 138 -21.45 0.35 24.77
CA GLU A 138 -21.59 -0.99 24.15
C GLU A 138 -20.74 -1.15 22.88
N ARG A 139 -20.59 -0.08 22.08
CA ARG A 139 -19.82 -0.06 20.83
C ARG A 139 -18.88 1.14 20.77
N TYR A 140 -17.87 1.04 19.92
CA TYR A 140 -17.07 2.19 19.51
C TYR A 140 -17.85 3.02 18.49
N SER A 141 -17.81 4.35 18.62
CA SER A 141 -18.34 5.27 17.62
C SER A 141 -17.20 5.88 16.82
N ILE A 142 -17.25 5.71 15.51
CA ILE A 142 -16.24 6.19 14.56
C ILE A 142 -16.83 7.35 13.78
N VAL A 143 -16.29 8.54 13.98
CA VAL A 143 -16.69 9.73 13.23
C VAL A 143 -15.98 9.72 11.89
N LEU A 144 -16.73 9.90 10.82
CA LEU A 144 -16.23 9.93 9.45
C LEU A 144 -16.25 11.35 8.88
N THR A 145 -15.60 11.54 7.73
CA THR A 145 -15.90 12.68 6.87
C THR A 145 -17.38 12.68 6.47
N ASP A 146 -17.93 13.88 6.23
CA ASP A 146 -19.34 14.10 5.84
C ASP A 146 -20.37 13.88 6.96
N ASP A 147 -19.98 14.08 8.22
CA ASP A 147 -20.84 13.99 9.43
C ASP A 147 -21.53 12.64 9.63
N LYS A 148 -21.05 11.58 8.96
CA LYS A 148 -21.48 10.20 9.17
C LYS A 148 -20.77 9.58 10.37
N ASN A 149 -21.45 8.63 11.00
CA ASN A 149 -20.86 7.79 12.04
C ASN A 149 -21.03 6.31 11.70
N VAL A 150 -20.05 5.50 12.09
CA VAL A 150 -20.14 4.04 12.10
C VAL A 150 -19.93 3.56 13.53
N ASP A 151 -20.91 2.85 14.07
CA ASP A 151 -20.79 2.19 15.37
C ASP A 151 -20.39 0.74 15.18
N ALA A 152 -19.38 0.27 15.93
CA ALA A 152 -18.82 -1.07 15.77
C ALA A 152 -18.47 -1.71 17.12
N ASP A 153 -18.66 -3.03 17.23
CA ASP A 153 -18.26 -3.82 18.40
C ASP A 153 -16.74 -3.98 18.45
N ILE A 154 -16.10 -4.12 17.29
CA ILE A 154 -14.65 -4.27 17.15
C ILE A 154 -14.13 -3.25 16.15
N VAL A 155 -13.02 -2.58 16.52
CA VAL A 155 -12.31 -1.66 15.63
C VAL A 155 -10.91 -2.17 15.35
N VAL A 156 -10.60 -2.35 14.06
CA VAL A 156 -9.27 -2.68 13.56
C VAL A 156 -8.65 -1.43 12.98
N VAL A 157 -7.53 -0.98 13.55
CA VAL A 157 -6.76 0.14 13.01
C VAL A 157 -5.67 -0.41 12.08
N ALA A 158 -5.89 -0.29 10.77
CA ALA A 158 -4.99 -0.73 9.71
C ALA A 158 -4.48 0.46 8.88
N THR A 159 -4.32 1.61 9.53
CA THR A 159 -3.77 2.82 8.89
C THR A 159 -2.25 2.68 8.71
N THR A 160 -1.77 3.02 7.51
CA THR A 160 -0.33 3.10 7.24
C THR A 160 0.27 4.36 7.88
N HIS A 161 1.60 4.43 7.92
CA HIS A 161 2.34 5.57 8.44
C HIS A 161 1.98 6.87 7.69
N PRO A 162 2.00 8.03 8.38
CA PRO A 162 1.75 9.33 7.75
C PRO A 162 2.76 9.62 6.63
N LEU A 163 2.40 10.55 5.74
CA LEU A 163 3.28 11.05 4.69
C LEU A 163 4.63 11.51 5.27
N PRO A 164 5.75 11.37 4.50
CA PRO A 164 7.06 11.84 4.95
C PRO A 164 6.98 13.30 5.38
N SER A 165 7.41 13.61 6.60
CA SER A 165 7.52 14.99 7.05
C SER A 165 8.77 15.64 6.46
N VAL A 166 8.63 16.87 5.98
CA VAL A 166 9.76 17.66 5.48
C VAL A 166 10.72 17.94 6.65
N PRO A 167 12.00 17.57 6.56
CA PRO A 167 12.97 17.86 7.61
C PRO A 167 13.06 19.37 7.87
N ARG A 168 13.24 19.77 9.13
CA ARG A 168 13.23 21.19 9.55
C ARG A 168 14.11 22.11 8.71
N ALA A 169 15.28 21.63 8.30
CA ALA A 169 16.23 22.38 7.46
C ALA A 169 15.68 22.77 6.09
N PHE A 170 14.67 22.05 5.58
CA PHE A 170 14.06 22.29 4.27
C PHE A 170 12.69 22.97 4.35
N LEU A 171 12.17 23.26 5.55
CA LEU A 171 10.89 23.97 5.71
C LEU A 171 10.84 25.31 4.94
N PRO A 172 11.92 26.13 4.88
CA PRO A 172 11.89 27.38 4.11
C PRO A 172 11.74 27.20 2.59
N LEU A 173 11.92 25.97 2.07
CA LEU A 173 11.78 25.66 0.65
C LEU A 173 10.35 25.25 0.26
N ILE A 174 9.48 25.00 1.25
CA ILE A 174 8.08 24.62 1.00
C ILE A 174 7.39 25.73 0.20
N GLY A 175 6.68 25.33 -0.86
CA GLY A 175 6.01 26.25 -1.80
C GLY A 175 6.93 26.86 -2.86
N GLY A 176 8.24 26.58 -2.80
CA GLY A 176 9.17 26.97 -3.86
C GLY A 176 8.99 26.13 -5.13
N PRO A 177 9.21 26.71 -6.33
CA PRO A 177 8.97 26.04 -7.61
C PRO A 177 9.92 24.87 -7.92
N ARG A 178 10.96 24.67 -7.09
CA ARG A 178 11.97 23.61 -7.24
C ARG A 178 11.95 22.62 -6.07
N PHE A 179 10.94 22.68 -5.23
CA PHE A 179 10.82 21.82 -4.05
C PHE A 179 9.59 20.92 -4.18
N ILE A 180 9.84 19.62 -4.19
CA ILE A 180 8.80 18.59 -4.26
C ILE A 180 8.75 17.89 -2.91
N ALA A 181 7.65 18.09 -2.18
CA ALA A 181 7.45 17.47 -0.87
C ALA A 181 6.97 16.01 -0.98
N ASP A 182 6.04 15.77 -1.91
CA ASP A 182 5.50 14.44 -2.21
C ASP A 182 5.84 14.05 -3.65
N PRO A 183 6.78 13.12 -3.86
CA PRO A 183 7.16 12.69 -5.21
C PRO A 183 6.07 11.86 -5.91
N TYR A 184 5.04 11.40 -5.20
CA TYR A 184 3.93 10.63 -5.76
C TYR A 184 2.74 11.49 -6.16
N ALA A 185 2.79 12.81 -5.92
CA ALA A 185 1.72 13.72 -6.25
C ALA A 185 1.69 14.03 -7.75
N GLY A 186 0.67 13.52 -8.45
CA GLY A 186 0.37 13.87 -9.85
C GLY A 186 1.59 13.74 -10.78
N ASP A 187 1.92 14.84 -11.46
CA ASP A 187 3.02 14.93 -12.42
C ASP A 187 4.31 15.54 -11.81
N ALA A 188 4.46 15.53 -10.47
CA ALA A 188 5.52 16.25 -9.76
C ALA A 188 6.94 15.99 -10.30
N LEU A 189 7.25 14.76 -10.73
CA LEU A 189 8.56 14.42 -11.28
C LEU A 189 8.68 14.68 -12.79
N GLN A 190 7.57 14.88 -13.52
CA GLN A 190 7.58 15.20 -14.94
C GLN A 190 7.97 16.66 -15.20
N GLU A 191 7.74 17.55 -14.23
CA GLU A 191 8.14 18.96 -14.29
C GLU A 191 9.66 19.18 -14.17
N ILE A 192 10.41 18.12 -13.83
CA ILE A 192 11.86 18.18 -13.73
C ILE A 192 12.47 18.04 -15.13
N GLU A 193 13.01 19.14 -15.66
CA GLU A 193 13.77 19.13 -16.93
C GLU A 193 14.89 18.08 -16.94
N GLN A 194 15.13 17.51 -18.12
CA GLN A 194 16.02 16.36 -18.28
C GLN A 194 17.46 16.62 -17.83
N ASP A 195 17.97 17.85 -17.91
CA ASP A 195 19.37 18.17 -17.60
C ASP A 195 19.55 18.89 -16.25
N HIS A 196 18.47 19.10 -15.48
CA HIS A 196 18.56 19.75 -14.16
C HIS A 196 19.29 18.87 -13.13
N ALA A 197 20.10 19.48 -12.26
CA ALA A 197 20.62 18.75 -11.10
C ALA A 197 19.49 18.52 -10.08
N VAL A 198 19.37 17.28 -9.58
CA VAL A 198 18.33 16.87 -8.63
C VAL A 198 18.97 16.40 -7.32
N LEU A 199 18.48 16.94 -6.20
CA LEU A 199 18.81 16.45 -4.85
C LEU A 199 17.65 15.61 -4.31
N VAL A 200 17.91 14.34 -4.05
CA VAL A 200 16.97 13.43 -3.38
C VAL A 200 17.35 13.33 -1.90
N VAL A 201 16.45 13.74 -1.01
CA VAL A 201 16.69 13.69 0.43
C VAL A 201 16.17 12.36 0.99
N GLY A 202 17.10 11.49 1.38
CA GLY A 202 16.83 10.11 1.79
C GLY A 202 17.38 9.10 0.78
N THR A 203 17.53 7.86 1.22
CA THR A 203 18.08 6.75 0.43
C THR A 203 17.29 5.44 0.62
N GLY A 204 16.07 5.54 1.14
CA GLY A 204 15.14 4.42 1.28
C GLY A 204 14.40 4.10 -0.03
N LEU A 205 13.35 3.28 0.07
CA LEU A 205 12.57 2.85 -1.11
C LEU A 205 11.99 4.02 -1.89
N THR A 206 11.48 5.05 -1.21
CA THR A 206 10.99 6.27 -1.88
C THR A 206 12.05 6.95 -2.74
N ALA A 207 13.32 6.95 -2.32
CA ALA A 207 14.40 7.53 -3.12
C ALA A 207 14.69 6.67 -4.36
N ALA A 208 14.64 5.34 -4.22
CA ALA A 208 14.79 4.44 -5.36
C ALA A 208 13.65 4.62 -6.38
N ASP A 209 12.42 4.78 -5.90
CA ASP A 209 11.23 5.05 -6.72
C ASP A 209 11.41 6.36 -7.51
N VAL A 210 11.77 7.47 -6.84
CA VAL A 210 12.06 8.76 -7.48
C VAL A 210 13.12 8.63 -8.57
N ILE A 211 14.22 7.95 -8.29
CA ILE A 211 15.31 7.76 -9.25
C ILE A 211 14.84 6.93 -10.45
N ALA A 212 14.07 5.87 -10.21
CA ALA A 212 13.53 5.03 -11.29
C ALA A 212 12.53 5.81 -12.17
N SER A 213 11.70 6.67 -11.60
CA SER A 213 10.83 7.58 -12.37
C SER A 213 11.63 8.58 -13.21
N LEU A 214 12.67 9.19 -12.65
CA LEU A 214 13.53 10.12 -13.39
C LEU A 214 14.24 9.45 -14.56
N ASP A 215 14.79 8.24 -14.34
CA ASP A 215 15.44 7.44 -15.38
C ASP A 215 14.46 7.08 -16.50
N LYS A 216 13.26 6.59 -16.15
CA LYS A 216 12.16 6.32 -17.10
C LYS A 216 11.79 7.57 -17.92
N ASN A 217 11.81 8.74 -17.31
CA ASN A 217 11.52 10.03 -17.98
C ASN A 217 12.69 10.57 -18.82
N GLY A 218 13.81 9.83 -18.88
CA GLY A 218 14.98 10.19 -19.69
C GLY A 218 15.84 11.30 -19.07
N HIS A 219 15.78 11.49 -17.76
CA HIS A 219 16.61 12.46 -17.05
C HIS A 219 18.11 12.10 -17.17
N ARG A 220 18.92 13.10 -17.50
CA ARG A 220 20.38 13.01 -17.73
C ARG A 220 21.18 13.90 -16.79
N GLY A 221 20.51 14.80 -16.05
CA GLY A 221 21.11 15.66 -15.05
C GLY A 221 21.70 14.89 -13.87
N ALA A 222 22.57 15.57 -13.12
CA ALA A 222 23.21 14.96 -11.96
C ALA A 222 22.19 14.71 -10.84
N ILE A 223 22.05 13.45 -10.40
CA ILE A 223 21.23 13.09 -9.25
C ILE A 223 22.11 12.85 -8.02
N VAL A 224 21.93 13.65 -6.98
CA VAL A 224 22.60 13.51 -5.70
C VAL A 224 21.61 12.99 -4.67
N ALA A 225 21.88 11.84 -4.05
CA ALA A 225 21.06 11.31 -2.96
C ALA A 225 21.74 11.55 -1.61
N LEU A 226 21.06 12.27 -0.71
CA LEU A 226 21.57 12.59 0.62
C LEU A 226 20.97 11.64 1.67
N SER A 227 21.79 10.80 2.27
CA SER A 227 21.38 9.94 3.38
C SER A 227 21.75 10.55 4.73
N ARG A 228 20.86 10.47 5.72
CA ARG A 228 21.17 10.83 7.12
C ARG A 228 22.19 9.89 7.76
N HIS A 229 22.26 8.64 7.32
CA HIS A 229 23.07 7.58 7.95
C HIS A 229 24.08 6.95 6.98
N GLY A 230 24.21 7.47 5.76
CA GLY A 230 25.13 6.93 4.74
C GLY A 230 24.71 5.59 4.12
N TYR A 231 23.56 5.01 4.49
CA TYR A 231 23.11 3.73 3.95
C TYR A 231 22.41 3.90 2.60
N ARG A 232 22.83 3.16 1.57
CA ARG A 232 22.00 2.92 0.37
C ARG A 232 20.95 1.86 0.70
N SER A 233 19.77 1.92 0.05
CA SER A 233 18.87 0.77 0.00
C SER A 233 19.69 -0.47 -0.41
N ARG A 234 19.71 -1.49 0.44
CA ARG A 234 20.45 -2.73 0.13
C ARG A 234 19.76 -3.39 -1.06
N GLY A 235 20.52 -3.72 -2.10
CA GLY A 235 20.04 -4.64 -3.13
C GLY A 235 19.61 -5.96 -2.49
N HIS A 236 18.73 -6.70 -3.17
CA HIS A 236 18.22 -7.98 -2.65
C HIS A 236 19.37 -8.88 -2.21
N ALA A 237 19.27 -9.39 -0.99
CA ALA A 237 20.26 -10.30 -0.44
C ALA A 237 20.40 -11.52 -1.36
N THR A 238 21.65 -11.92 -1.62
CA THR A 238 22.00 -13.11 -2.40
C THR A 238 21.65 -14.42 -1.69
N GLN A 239 21.19 -14.36 -0.43
CA GLN A 239 20.77 -15.50 0.38
C GLN A 239 19.32 -15.37 0.84
N ALA A 240 18.61 -16.50 0.84
CA ALA A 240 17.27 -16.61 1.37
C ALA A 240 17.29 -16.39 2.90
N ALA A 241 16.51 -15.42 3.38
CA ALA A 241 16.17 -15.31 4.79
C ALA A 241 14.89 -16.12 5.05
N GLU A 242 14.89 -16.88 6.14
CA GLU A 242 13.73 -17.62 6.67
C GLU A 242 12.56 -16.64 6.92
N PRO A 243 11.33 -16.95 6.46
CA PRO A 243 10.18 -16.07 6.60
C PRO A 243 9.56 -16.07 8.01
N PHE A 244 10.06 -16.91 8.92
CA PHE A 244 9.56 -17.02 10.29
C PHE A 244 10.50 -16.35 11.28
N GLY A 245 10.00 -15.35 12.00
CA GLY A 245 10.64 -14.78 13.18
C GLY A 245 10.04 -15.38 14.46
N SER A 246 10.88 -15.71 15.44
CA SER A 246 10.41 -16.08 16.78
C SER A 246 10.02 -14.80 17.53
N PHE A 247 8.73 -14.52 17.61
CA PHE A 247 8.18 -13.37 18.36
C PHE A 247 7.66 -13.78 19.74
N GLY A 248 8.39 -14.65 20.43
CA GLY A 248 8.16 -14.99 21.83
C GLY A 248 9.25 -14.40 22.70
N GLY A 249 8.88 -13.39 23.50
CA GLY A 249 9.66 -12.83 24.60
C GLY A 249 8.70 -12.39 25.69
#